data_AF-A0A6M3K3K7-F1
#
_entry.id   AF-A0A6M3K3K7-F1
#
_cell.length_a   1.000
_cell.length_b   1.000
_cell.length_c   1.000
_cell.angle_alpha   90.00
_cell.angle_beta   90.00
_cell.angle_gamma   90.00
#
_symmetry.space_group_name_H-M   'P 1'
#
loop_
_entity.id
_entity.type
_entity.pdbx_description
1 polymer ?
#
loop_
_entity_poly.entity_id
_entity_poly.type
_entity_poly.pdbx_seq_one_letter_code
_entity_poly.pdbx_strand_id
1 'polypeptide(L)'
;MASGDPVIDGKTTDLMNYINVKASPYNALGNGTTNDTTAFNSAIAVANASGATLFIPAGRYLITPGGMTTITTNVDGPNAILQASTIASAALVSHYRWESNDIGAFFRLKGLYGYGASMSSYNPADHYGYGLNLGASHTYFVTYEIQNIIGFLVGVYLNGTQAGAHLATNEFKFQFVAGNYYGIYFNNGTGGVQPLESNRFTITYMVLNYINIYMQSAPDAAWPKVIVNNLFDIVCMELHQQDGDTGFYLAGSQVSGNVFKVHGSFVTGTGYAVVGYSAHNNRFELSYLPFNKIAIDAGNVFDQRTTETTYSADFAIYGRARSEVMDSAAPTVAYWRIGDICWNTNPASGVLLWVARANGVGAAANWGTVNIN
;
A
#
# COMPACT_ATOMS: atom_id res chain seq x y z
N MET A 1 -35.93 7.66 1.18
CA MET A 1 -35.00 7.04 0.21
C MET A 1 -34.81 5.60 0.65
N ALA A 2 -35.10 4.64 -0.22
CA ALA A 2 -35.19 3.22 0.14
C ALA A 2 -33.88 2.73 0.76
N SER A 3 -33.91 2.35 2.05
CA SER A 3 -32.85 1.56 2.66
C SER A 3 -32.93 0.18 2.03
N GLY A 4 -32.09 -0.07 1.03
CA GLY A 4 -31.84 -1.40 0.48
C GLY A 4 -31.10 -2.26 1.51
N ASP A 5 -31.68 -2.43 2.69
CA ASP A 5 -31.30 -3.52 3.58
C ASP A 5 -31.51 -4.80 2.76
N PRO A 6 -30.54 -5.73 2.77
CA PRO A 6 -30.72 -6.99 2.09
C PRO A 6 -32.03 -7.61 2.60
N VAL A 7 -33.02 -7.73 1.72
CA VAL A 7 -34.20 -8.54 1.98
C VAL A 7 -33.68 -9.95 2.08
N ILE A 8 -33.47 -10.41 3.31
CA ILE A 8 -33.23 -11.82 3.62
C ILE A 8 -34.55 -12.53 3.31
N ASP A 9 -34.74 -12.88 2.03
CA ASP A 9 -35.82 -13.73 1.56
C ASP A 9 -35.79 -15.01 2.40
N GLY A 10 -36.86 -15.25 3.15
CA GLY A 10 -36.93 -16.15 4.30
C GLY A 10 -36.87 -17.63 3.95
N LYS A 11 -35.90 -18.05 3.15
CA LYS A 11 -35.66 -19.43 2.73
C LYS A 11 -34.17 -19.80 2.75
N THR A 12 -33.50 -19.51 3.87
CA THR A 12 -32.55 -20.38 4.60
C THR A 12 -32.06 -19.61 5.82
N THR A 13 -32.72 -19.78 6.97
CA THR A 13 -32.29 -19.26 8.28
C THR A 13 -31.16 -20.10 8.87
N ASP A 14 -30.19 -20.46 8.04
CA ASP A 14 -28.99 -21.13 8.49
C ASP A 14 -27.79 -20.54 7.73
N LEU A 15 -26.71 -20.31 8.49
CA LEU A 15 -25.31 -20.26 8.03
C LEU A 15 -24.54 -18.95 7.90
N MET A 16 -25.01 -17.77 8.34
CA MET A 16 -24.08 -16.69 8.72
C MET A 16 -24.56 -15.95 9.97
N ASN A 17 -23.90 -16.21 11.09
CA ASN A 17 -24.11 -15.54 12.37
C ASN A 17 -23.65 -14.07 12.23
N TYR A 18 -24.58 -13.12 12.03
CA TYR A 18 -24.28 -11.69 11.89
C TYR A 18 -24.73 -10.89 13.10
N ILE A 19 -23.90 -9.96 13.56
CA ILE A 19 -24.24 -8.93 14.55
C ILE A 19 -24.36 -7.60 13.85
N ASN A 20 -25.59 -7.12 13.66
CA ASN A 20 -25.89 -5.85 12.99
C ASN A 20 -25.81 -4.68 13.97
N VAL A 21 -24.89 -3.72 13.75
CA VAL A 21 -24.71 -2.54 14.63
C VAL A 21 -25.96 -1.65 14.76
N LYS A 22 -26.89 -1.68 13.81
CA LYS A 22 -28.16 -0.91 13.87
C LYS A 22 -29.27 -1.64 14.62
N ALA A 23 -29.20 -2.97 14.71
CA ALA A 23 -30.24 -3.75 15.37
C ALA A 23 -30.24 -3.48 16.88
N SER A 24 -31.41 -3.57 17.50
CA SER A 24 -31.52 -3.59 18.96
C SER A 24 -30.71 -4.77 19.52
N PRO A 25 -29.92 -4.59 20.59
CA PRO A 25 -29.90 -3.44 21.50
C PRO A 25 -28.87 -2.34 21.17
N TYR A 26 -28.12 -2.45 20.07
CA TYR A 26 -26.97 -1.58 19.79
C TYR A 26 -27.37 -0.21 19.24
N ASN A 27 -28.36 -0.16 18.34
CA ASN A 27 -29.01 1.07 17.87
C ASN A 27 -28.06 2.14 17.29
N ALA A 28 -26.99 1.75 16.57
CA ALA A 28 -26.18 2.71 15.82
C ALA A 28 -27.06 3.44 14.78
N LEU A 29 -26.87 4.74 14.59
CA LEU A 29 -27.68 5.54 13.68
C LEU A 29 -27.05 5.64 12.29
N GLY A 30 -25.73 5.84 12.21
CA GLY A 30 -25.04 5.97 10.93
C GLY A 30 -25.54 7.15 10.08
N ASN A 31 -25.96 8.23 10.75
CA ASN A 31 -26.56 9.43 10.14
C ASN A 31 -25.54 10.55 9.84
N GLY A 32 -24.25 10.33 10.15
CA GLY A 32 -23.17 11.29 9.94
C GLY A 32 -23.09 12.42 10.97
N THR A 33 -23.94 12.42 12.00
CA THR A 33 -23.97 13.46 13.05
C THR A 33 -23.89 12.90 14.46
N THR A 34 -24.43 11.70 14.68
CA THR A 34 -24.40 11.02 15.97
C THR A 34 -23.11 10.24 16.11
N ASN A 35 -22.49 10.32 17.29
CA ASN A 35 -21.34 9.50 17.62
C ASN A 35 -21.82 8.07 17.96
N ASP A 36 -21.48 7.12 17.08
CA ASP A 36 -21.92 5.73 17.14
C ASP A 36 -20.96 4.81 17.92
N THR A 37 -19.91 5.37 18.55
CA THR A 37 -18.84 4.57 19.20
C THR A 37 -19.37 3.57 20.22
N THR A 38 -20.30 3.97 21.09
CA THR A 38 -20.85 3.08 22.12
C THR A 38 -21.64 1.93 21.51
N ALA A 39 -22.46 2.20 20.50
CA ALA A 39 -23.23 1.18 19.79
C ALA A 39 -22.31 0.15 19.11
N PHE A 40 -21.24 0.62 18.47
CA PHE A 40 -20.22 -0.25 17.89
C PHE A 40 -19.55 -1.12 18.94
N ASN A 41 -19.10 -0.56 20.06
CA ASN A 41 -18.44 -1.34 21.12
C ASN A 41 -19.34 -2.45 21.67
N SER A 42 -20.63 -2.19 21.85
CA SER A 42 -21.59 -3.21 22.28
C SER A 42 -21.78 -4.31 21.25
N ALA A 43 -21.89 -3.97 19.96
CA ALA A 43 -22.00 -4.95 18.89
C ALA A 43 -20.71 -5.77 18.70
N ILE A 44 -19.55 -5.12 18.73
CA ILE A 44 -18.23 -5.75 18.64
C ILE A 44 -18.02 -6.74 19.78
N ALA A 45 -18.41 -6.39 21.01
CA ALA A 45 -18.30 -7.29 22.15
C ALA A 45 -19.05 -8.61 21.92
N VAL A 46 -20.27 -8.55 21.37
CA VAL A 46 -21.08 -9.74 21.07
C VAL A 46 -20.51 -10.50 19.87
N ALA A 47 -20.08 -9.79 18.82
CA ALA A 47 -19.47 -10.40 17.64
C ALA A 47 -18.21 -11.19 18.03
N ASN A 48 -17.27 -10.54 18.72
CA ASN A 48 -16.04 -11.16 19.21
C ASN A 48 -16.31 -12.35 20.12
N ALA A 49 -17.27 -12.25 21.04
CA ALA A 49 -17.60 -13.35 21.96
C ALA A 49 -18.22 -14.57 21.27
N SER A 50 -18.96 -14.37 20.18
CA SER A 50 -19.68 -15.43 19.47
C SER A 50 -18.99 -15.93 18.20
N GLY A 51 -17.89 -15.28 17.78
CA GLY A 51 -17.27 -15.51 16.47
C GLY A 51 -18.13 -15.04 15.28
N ALA A 52 -19.22 -14.31 15.54
CA ALA A 52 -20.13 -13.81 14.53
C ALA A 52 -19.49 -12.72 13.67
N THR A 53 -19.94 -12.60 12.42
CA THR A 53 -19.53 -11.50 11.55
C THR A 53 -20.19 -10.19 12.01
N LEU A 54 -19.42 -9.13 12.21
CA LEU A 54 -19.94 -7.80 12.46
C LEU A 54 -20.51 -7.22 11.17
N PHE A 55 -21.82 -7.04 11.09
CA PHE A 55 -22.49 -6.38 9.97
C PHE A 55 -22.67 -4.89 10.24
N ILE A 56 -22.22 -4.08 9.28
CA ILE A 56 -22.34 -2.62 9.32
C ILE A 56 -23.17 -2.19 8.11
N PRO A 57 -24.48 -1.92 8.28
CA PRO A 57 -25.33 -1.45 7.19
C PRO A 57 -24.81 -0.17 6.54
N ALA A 58 -25.35 0.18 5.38
CA ALA A 58 -25.04 1.45 4.75
C ALA A 58 -25.33 2.64 5.70
N GLY A 59 -24.41 3.59 5.72
CA GLY A 59 -24.45 4.75 6.62
C GLY A 59 -23.10 5.44 6.76
N ARG A 60 -23.11 6.61 7.37
CA ARG A 60 -21.91 7.34 7.80
C ARG A 60 -21.90 7.37 9.32
N TYR A 61 -20.95 6.67 9.93
CA TYR A 61 -20.87 6.48 11.36
C TYR A 61 -19.75 7.33 11.93
N LEU A 62 -20.07 8.25 12.84
CA LEU A 62 -19.03 9.02 13.53
C LEU A 62 -18.48 8.17 14.68
N ILE A 63 -17.18 7.93 14.67
CA ILE A 63 -16.48 7.12 15.65
C ILE A 63 -15.39 7.97 16.30
N THR A 64 -15.30 7.93 17.62
CA THR A 64 -14.18 8.52 18.36
C THR A 64 -12.93 7.67 18.13
N PRO A 65 -11.85 8.19 17.51
CA PRO A 65 -10.61 7.43 17.36
C PRO A 65 -10.05 7.01 18.72
N GLY A 66 -9.60 5.77 18.82
CA GLY A 66 -9.17 5.14 20.08
C GLY A 66 -10.32 4.73 21.02
N GLY A 67 -11.57 5.09 20.69
CA GLY A 67 -12.75 4.71 21.47
C GLY A 67 -13.37 3.38 21.04
N MET A 68 -13.07 2.90 19.83
CA MET A 68 -13.59 1.62 19.33
C MET A 68 -12.78 0.44 19.88
N THR A 69 -13.44 -0.59 20.40
CA THR A 69 -12.80 -1.84 20.79
C THR A 69 -12.23 -2.57 19.59
N THR A 70 -11.13 -3.30 19.80
CA THR A 70 -10.51 -4.09 18.75
C THR A 70 -11.47 -5.16 18.23
N ILE A 71 -11.59 -5.25 16.91
CA ILE A 71 -12.43 -6.25 16.24
C ILE A 71 -11.59 -7.50 16.01
N THR A 72 -12.13 -8.68 16.33
CA THR A 72 -11.43 -9.96 16.15
C THR A 72 -12.17 -10.94 15.24
N THR A 73 -13.25 -10.47 14.61
CA THR A 73 -14.15 -11.26 13.76
C THR A 73 -14.25 -10.66 12.36
N ASN A 74 -15.03 -11.29 11.47
CA ASN A 74 -15.23 -10.76 10.12
C ASN A 74 -15.98 -9.42 10.20
N VAL A 75 -15.70 -8.51 9.28
CA VAL A 75 -16.44 -7.25 9.14
C VAL A 75 -17.06 -7.17 7.76
N ASP A 76 -18.38 -7.03 7.70
CA ASP A 76 -19.13 -6.84 6.46
C ASP A 76 -19.85 -5.49 6.47
N GLY A 77 -19.28 -4.50 5.79
CA GLY A 77 -19.88 -3.19 5.62
C GLY A 77 -19.49 -2.51 4.30
N PRO A 78 -19.66 -3.15 3.13
CA PRO A 78 -19.17 -2.65 1.84
C PRO A 78 -19.74 -1.29 1.45
N ASN A 79 -20.85 -0.86 2.07
CA ASN A 79 -21.49 0.44 1.88
C ASN A 79 -21.39 1.37 3.11
N ALA A 80 -20.68 0.95 4.15
CA ALA A 80 -20.51 1.70 5.40
C ALA A 80 -19.26 2.58 5.40
N ILE A 81 -19.43 3.82 5.85
CA ILE A 81 -18.35 4.79 6.05
C ILE A 81 -18.15 4.96 7.54
N LEU A 82 -16.92 4.72 8.02
CA LEU A 82 -16.51 5.12 9.37
C LEU A 82 -15.73 6.44 9.26
N GLN A 83 -16.10 7.42 10.06
CA GLN A 83 -15.48 8.73 10.06
C GLN A 83 -15.07 9.13 11.48
N ALA A 84 -13.85 9.65 11.63
CA ALA A 84 -13.39 10.18 12.90
C ALA A 84 -14.27 11.36 13.37
N SER A 85 -14.76 11.28 14.60
CA SER A 85 -15.57 12.34 15.23
C SER A 85 -14.73 13.47 15.83
N THR A 86 -13.44 13.22 16.06
CA THR A 86 -12.50 14.16 16.65
C THR A 86 -11.11 14.03 16.04
N ILE A 87 -10.29 15.06 16.25
CA ILE A 87 -8.85 15.01 15.99
C ILE A 87 -8.19 14.24 17.14
N ALA A 88 -7.71 13.03 16.88
CA ALA A 88 -7.01 12.22 17.88
C ALA A 88 -5.91 11.36 17.25
N SER A 89 -4.76 11.28 17.91
CA SER A 89 -3.62 10.44 17.51
C SER A 89 -3.82 8.97 17.88
N ALA A 90 -4.94 8.38 17.45
CA ALA A 90 -5.30 6.99 17.71
C ALA A 90 -5.94 6.34 16.47
N ALA A 91 -6.08 5.01 16.49
CA ALA A 91 -6.73 4.28 15.41
C ALA A 91 -8.23 4.59 15.35
N LEU A 92 -8.77 4.80 14.15
CA LEU A 92 -10.21 4.82 13.91
C LEU A 92 -10.80 3.41 14.05
N VAL A 93 -10.12 2.42 13.45
CA VAL A 93 -10.44 1.00 13.62
C VAL A 93 -9.17 0.18 13.78
N SER A 94 -9.21 -0.76 14.73
CA SER A 94 -8.18 -1.79 14.91
C SER A 94 -8.81 -3.15 14.65
N HIS A 95 -8.20 -3.93 13.76
CA HIS A 95 -8.54 -5.33 13.55
C HIS A 95 -7.37 -6.18 14.07
N TYR A 96 -7.69 -7.23 14.81
CA TYR A 96 -6.73 -8.13 15.43
C TYR A 96 -7.21 -9.55 15.33
N ARG A 97 -6.38 -10.43 14.78
CA ARG A 97 -6.59 -11.88 14.89
C ARG A 97 -5.31 -12.54 15.37
N TRP A 98 -5.48 -13.70 15.99
CA TRP A 98 -4.40 -14.49 16.57
C TRP A 98 -4.44 -15.95 16.13
N GLU A 99 -5.16 -16.27 15.07
CA GLU A 99 -5.36 -17.66 14.65
C GLU A 99 -4.63 -17.93 13.33
N SER A 100 -3.88 -19.03 13.29
CA SER A 100 -3.07 -19.43 12.13
C SER A 100 -3.91 -19.91 10.93
N ASN A 101 -5.24 -20.02 11.07
CA ASN A 101 -6.14 -20.64 10.09
C ASN A 101 -7.35 -19.73 9.73
N ASP A 102 -7.09 -18.45 9.53
CA ASP A 102 -8.08 -17.44 9.12
C ASP A 102 -8.56 -17.58 7.65
N ILE A 103 -8.64 -18.80 7.11
CA ILE A 103 -9.07 -19.03 5.72
C ILE A 103 -10.51 -18.51 5.55
N GLY A 104 -10.69 -17.60 4.61
CA GLY A 104 -12.00 -16.98 4.34
C GLY A 104 -12.34 -15.79 5.26
N ALA A 105 -11.39 -15.35 6.10
CA ALA A 105 -11.55 -14.14 6.88
C ALA A 105 -11.59 -12.89 5.98
N PHE A 106 -12.44 -11.92 6.32
CA PHE A 106 -12.54 -10.69 5.56
C PHE A 106 -12.88 -9.48 6.43
N PHE A 107 -12.47 -8.31 5.92
CA PHE A 107 -12.77 -7.01 6.47
C PHE A 107 -13.15 -6.07 5.32
N ARG A 108 -14.44 -5.75 5.19
CA ARG A 108 -14.98 -5.01 4.05
C ARG A 108 -15.64 -3.71 4.48
N LEU A 109 -15.21 -2.57 3.93
CA LEU A 109 -15.78 -1.25 4.20
C LEU A 109 -15.85 -0.37 2.95
N LYS A 110 -16.82 0.56 2.90
CA LYS A 110 -16.81 1.63 1.89
C LYS A 110 -15.71 2.64 2.14
N GLY A 111 -15.45 2.98 3.39
CA GLY A 111 -14.29 3.82 3.67
C GLY A 111 -14.08 4.21 5.11
N LEU A 112 -12.85 4.68 5.32
CA LEU A 112 -12.31 5.23 6.55
C LEU A 112 -11.93 6.68 6.25
N TYR A 113 -12.48 7.61 7.02
CA TYR A 113 -12.25 9.05 6.84
C TYR A 113 -11.73 9.66 8.14
N GLY A 114 -10.61 10.36 8.07
CA GLY A 114 -10.09 11.17 9.16
C GLY A 114 -10.97 12.36 9.48
N TYR A 115 -10.66 13.05 10.57
CA TYR A 115 -11.42 14.23 10.97
C TYR A 115 -11.18 15.37 9.99
N GLY A 116 -12.25 16.02 9.54
CA GLY A 116 -12.14 17.13 8.60
C GLY A 116 -11.56 16.76 7.23
N ALA A 117 -11.51 15.47 6.88
CA ALA A 117 -10.92 14.98 5.63
C ALA A 117 -11.55 15.69 4.41
N SER A 118 -10.82 16.66 3.87
CA SER A 118 -11.06 17.28 2.57
C SER A 118 -9.79 17.12 1.75
N MET A 119 -9.91 16.63 0.53
CA MET A 119 -8.77 16.48 -0.40
C MET A 119 -8.22 17.83 -0.89
N SER A 120 -8.83 18.96 -0.52
CA SER A 120 -8.56 20.27 -1.12
C SER A 120 -7.36 21.03 -0.57
N SER A 121 -6.80 20.64 0.59
CA SER A 121 -5.64 21.34 1.17
C SER A 121 -4.81 20.36 2.00
N TYR A 122 -3.74 19.84 1.40
CA TYR A 122 -2.78 19.01 2.11
C TYR A 122 -1.98 19.89 3.08
N ASN A 123 -2.25 19.75 4.38
CA ASN A 123 -1.41 20.29 5.44
C ASN A 123 -1.07 19.14 6.40
N PRO A 124 0.21 18.72 6.48
CA PRO A 124 0.61 17.59 7.31
C PRO A 124 0.30 17.79 8.79
N ALA A 125 0.16 19.03 9.26
CA ALA A 125 -0.23 19.33 10.64
C ALA A 125 -1.69 18.95 10.96
N ASP A 126 -2.53 18.74 9.94
CA ASP A 126 -3.96 18.42 10.11
C ASP A 126 -4.23 16.91 10.09
N HIS A 127 -3.20 16.09 9.90
CA HIS A 127 -3.31 14.63 9.85
C HIS A 127 -3.04 13.99 11.20
N TYR A 128 -4.02 13.24 11.71
CA TYR A 128 -3.94 12.57 13.00
C TYR A 128 -4.41 11.13 12.90
N GLY A 129 -3.87 10.31 13.80
CA GLY A 129 -4.34 8.94 14.02
C GLY A 129 -4.11 7.98 12.85
N TYR A 130 -4.69 6.80 12.98
CA TYR A 130 -4.55 5.72 12.01
C TYR A 130 -5.92 5.38 11.43
N GLY A 131 -6.02 5.19 10.11
CA GLY A 131 -7.26 4.72 9.49
C GLY A 131 -7.55 3.28 9.90
N LEU A 132 -6.82 2.36 9.28
CA LEU A 132 -6.81 0.94 9.63
C LEU A 132 -5.54 0.60 10.41
N ASN A 133 -5.69 0.10 11.64
CA ASN A 133 -4.58 -0.36 12.47
C ASN A 133 -4.52 -1.88 12.53
N LEU A 134 -3.43 -2.44 12.04
CA LEU A 134 -3.07 -3.86 12.09
C LEU A 134 -1.76 -4.10 12.86
N GLY A 135 -1.26 -3.11 13.59
CA GLY A 135 0.02 -3.21 14.31
C GLY A 135 0.04 -4.21 15.48
N ALA A 136 -1.11 -4.69 15.94
CA ALA A 136 -1.11 -5.80 16.89
C ALA A 136 -1.36 -7.15 16.21
N SER A 137 -1.76 -7.16 14.93
CA SER A 137 -2.36 -8.32 14.29
C SER A 137 -1.38 -9.45 14.04
N HIS A 138 -1.90 -10.67 14.20
CA HIS A 138 -1.29 -11.91 13.74
C HIS A 138 -2.26 -12.55 12.72
N THR A 139 -2.34 -11.97 11.52
CA THR A 139 -3.36 -12.31 10.51
C THR A 139 -2.76 -13.04 9.32
N TYR A 140 -3.46 -14.10 8.90
CA TYR A 140 -3.15 -14.88 7.71
C TYR A 140 -4.36 -15.01 6.80
N PHE A 141 -4.16 -14.97 5.48
CA PHE A 141 -5.22 -15.27 4.51
C PHE A 141 -6.47 -14.37 4.63
N VAL A 142 -6.33 -13.18 5.24
CA VAL A 142 -7.44 -12.23 5.40
C VAL A 142 -7.54 -11.36 4.16
N THR A 143 -8.76 -11.15 3.65
CA THR A 143 -9.04 -10.15 2.62
C THR A 143 -9.52 -8.84 3.24
N TYR A 144 -8.73 -7.79 3.11
CA TYR A 144 -9.12 -6.42 3.47
C TYR A 144 -9.59 -5.69 2.20
N GLU A 145 -10.86 -5.33 2.12
CA GLU A 145 -11.42 -4.59 0.99
C GLU A 145 -11.99 -3.26 1.48
N ILE A 146 -11.29 -2.16 1.18
CA ILE A 146 -11.70 -0.83 1.62
C ILE A 146 -11.64 0.11 0.43
N GLN A 147 -12.77 0.70 0.04
CA GLN A 147 -12.74 1.59 -1.13
C GLN A 147 -11.96 2.87 -0.83
N ASN A 148 -12.16 3.52 0.32
CA ASN A 148 -11.53 4.82 0.59
C ASN A 148 -10.81 4.84 1.94
N ILE A 149 -9.55 5.28 1.96
CA ILE A 149 -8.79 5.55 3.19
C ILE A 149 -8.18 6.94 3.07
N ILE A 150 -8.79 7.91 3.77
CA ILE A 150 -8.54 9.34 3.52
C ILE A 150 -8.34 10.15 4.79
N GLY A 151 -7.31 11.01 4.82
CA GLY A 151 -7.21 12.09 5.82
C GLY A 151 -6.57 11.68 7.16
N PHE A 152 -5.69 10.69 7.19
CA PHE A 152 -5.04 10.22 8.42
C PHE A 152 -3.56 10.58 8.49
N LEU A 153 -2.97 10.56 9.70
CA LEU A 153 -1.51 10.52 9.82
C LEU A 153 -0.98 9.25 9.15
N VAL A 154 -1.64 8.12 9.38
CA VAL A 154 -1.35 6.87 8.67
C VAL A 154 -2.65 6.28 8.14
N GLY A 155 -2.79 6.11 6.84
CA GLY A 155 -3.95 5.46 6.24
C GLY A 155 -4.07 4.00 6.70
N VAL A 156 -3.03 3.20 6.42
CA VAL A 156 -2.91 1.81 6.86
C VAL A 156 -1.65 1.62 7.69
N TYR A 157 -1.84 1.36 8.97
CA TYR A 157 -0.78 1.17 9.95
C TYR A 157 -0.52 -0.32 10.16
N LEU A 158 0.61 -0.80 9.64
CA LEU A 158 1.04 -2.19 9.69
C LEU A 158 2.22 -2.39 10.66
N ASN A 159 2.71 -1.32 11.27
CA ASN A 159 3.86 -1.38 12.16
C ASN A 159 3.48 -2.17 13.42
N GLY A 160 4.12 -3.31 13.63
CA GLY A 160 3.74 -4.11 14.75
C GLY A 160 4.25 -3.55 16.08
N THR A 161 3.37 -3.40 17.05
CA THR A 161 3.70 -2.92 18.40
C THR A 161 3.75 -4.04 19.43
N GLN A 162 3.30 -5.25 19.06
CA GLN A 162 3.16 -6.39 19.97
C GLN A 162 4.12 -7.52 19.58
N ALA A 163 4.72 -8.17 20.59
CA ALA A 163 5.49 -9.39 20.37
C ALA A 163 4.58 -10.48 19.77
N GLY A 164 4.97 -11.04 18.63
CA GLY A 164 4.21 -12.07 17.92
C GLY A 164 3.28 -11.56 16.81
N ALA A 165 3.14 -10.24 16.61
CA ALA A 165 2.43 -9.72 15.45
C ALA A 165 3.10 -10.22 14.15
N HIS A 166 2.30 -10.69 13.20
CA HIS A 166 2.77 -11.25 11.94
C HIS A 166 1.66 -11.12 10.90
N LEU A 167 1.96 -10.41 9.83
CA LEU A 167 1.05 -10.21 8.72
C LEU A 167 1.57 -10.99 7.51
N ALA A 168 0.95 -12.13 7.20
CA ALA A 168 1.39 -12.92 6.07
C ALA A 168 0.28 -13.46 5.18
N THR A 169 0.56 -13.47 3.87
CA THR A 169 -0.35 -14.03 2.87
C THR A 169 -1.77 -13.44 2.92
N ASN A 170 -1.87 -12.15 3.28
CA ASN A 170 -3.13 -11.41 3.24
C ASN A 170 -3.32 -10.74 1.88
N GLU A 171 -4.58 -10.43 1.55
CA GLU A 171 -4.94 -9.67 0.36
C GLU A 171 -5.54 -8.32 0.76
N PHE A 172 -4.91 -7.24 0.35
CA PHE A 172 -5.35 -5.87 0.58
C PHE A 172 -5.84 -5.27 -0.74
N LYS A 173 -7.12 -4.91 -0.81
CA LYS A 173 -7.79 -4.32 -1.97
C LYS A 173 -8.26 -2.93 -1.61
N PHE A 174 -7.54 -1.92 -2.09
CA PHE A 174 -7.87 -0.53 -1.84
C PHE A 174 -8.19 0.19 -3.15
N GLN A 175 -9.29 0.95 -3.18
CA GLN A 175 -9.57 1.77 -4.35
C GLN A 175 -8.78 3.09 -4.27
N PHE A 176 -8.93 3.83 -3.18
CA PHE A 176 -8.27 5.11 -2.93
C PHE A 176 -7.57 5.12 -1.58
N VAL A 177 -6.27 5.39 -1.59
CA VAL A 177 -5.48 5.75 -0.39
C VAL A 177 -4.98 7.17 -0.61
N ALA A 178 -5.62 8.15 0.01
CA ALA A 178 -5.44 9.54 -0.39
C ALA A 178 -5.36 10.54 0.76
N GLY A 179 -4.58 11.61 0.59
CA GLY A 179 -4.54 12.69 1.58
C GLY A 179 -4.12 12.22 2.98
N ASN A 180 -3.20 11.26 3.07
CA ASN A 180 -2.62 10.82 4.34
C ASN A 180 -1.20 11.35 4.48
N TYR A 181 -0.65 11.48 5.68
CA TYR A 181 0.79 11.72 5.78
C TYR A 181 1.53 10.47 5.29
N TYR A 182 1.23 9.29 5.83
CA TYR A 182 1.68 8.01 5.29
C TYR A 182 0.48 7.24 4.73
N GLY A 183 0.49 6.88 3.45
CA GLY A 183 -0.57 6.05 2.86
C GLY A 183 -0.57 4.66 3.51
N ILE A 184 0.52 3.92 3.34
CA ILE A 184 0.79 2.64 4.01
C ILE A 184 2.09 2.78 4.80
N TYR A 185 2.06 2.40 6.07
CA TYR A 185 3.20 2.55 6.96
C TYR A 185 3.56 1.24 7.66
N PHE A 186 4.81 0.84 7.53
CA PHE A 186 5.43 -0.24 8.28
C PHE A 186 6.80 0.20 8.79
N ASN A 187 7.04 0.13 10.09
CA ASN A 187 8.33 0.46 10.69
C ASN A 187 8.65 -0.46 11.85
N ASN A 188 9.40 -1.53 11.59
CA ASN A 188 9.66 -2.57 12.58
C ASN A 188 10.47 -2.07 13.81
N GLY A 189 11.05 -0.86 13.80
CA GLY A 189 11.74 -0.27 14.95
C GLY A 189 12.62 -1.24 15.77
N THR A 190 12.73 -1.01 17.09
CA THR A 190 13.49 -1.89 18.00
C THR A 190 12.63 -2.95 18.70
N GLY A 191 11.30 -2.84 18.67
CA GLY A 191 10.39 -3.74 19.39
C GLY A 191 9.92 -4.94 18.58
N GLY A 192 10.21 -6.16 19.04
CA GLY A 192 9.56 -7.40 18.57
C GLY A 192 9.94 -7.93 17.18
N VAL A 193 9.77 -9.25 16.98
CA VAL A 193 9.94 -9.95 15.70
C VAL A 193 8.61 -9.90 14.97
N GLN A 194 8.56 -9.27 13.79
CA GLN A 194 7.30 -9.11 13.06
C GLN A 194 7.53 -9.16 11.56
N PRO A 195 7.19 -10.28 10.92
CA PRO A 195 7.23 -10.38 9.47
C PRO A 195 6.03 -9.65 8.85
N LEU A 196 6.31 -8.85 7.82
CA LEU A 196 5.33 -8.53 6.79
C LEU A 196 5.74 -9.33 5.56
N GLU A 197 5.15 -10.50 5.35
CA GLU A 197 5.61 -11.42 4.32
C GLU A 197 4.54 -11.96 3.38
N SER A 198 4.87 -12.04 2.09
CA SER A 198 4.02 -12.69 1.08
C SER A 198 2.61 -12.11 0.96
N ASN A 199 2.41 -10.84 1.33
CA ASN A 199 1.10 -10.18 1.19
C ASN A 199 0.93 -9.61 -0.22
N ARG A 200 -0.32 -9.46 -0.66
CA ARG A 200 -0.68 -8.80 -1.91
C ARG A 200 -1.47 -7.54 -1.64
N PHE A 201 -1.01 -6.41 -2.17
CA PHE A 201 -1.70 -5.13 -2.17
C PHE A 201 -2.12 -4.81 -3.59
N THR A 202 -3.41 -4.60 -3.81
CA THR A 202 -3.98 -4.12 -5.08
C THR A 202 -4.60 -2.77 -4.81
N ILE A 203 -4.02 -1.72 -5.39
CA ILE A 203 -4.40 -0.33 -5.12
C ILE A 203 -4.76 0.36 -6.43
N THR A 204 -5.98 0.91 -6.52
CA THR A 204 -6.38 1.61 -7.76
C THR A 204 -5.71 2.98 -7.87
N TYR A 205 -5.73 3.78 -6.80
CA TYR A 205 -5.12 5.11 -6.83
C TYR A 205 -4.54 5.51 -5.47
N MET A 206 -3.27 5.90 -5.47
CA MET A 206 -2.61 6.57 -4.35
C MET A 206 -2.32 8.02 -4.73
N VAL A 207 -2.80 8.98 -3.94
CA VAL A 207 -2.74 10.40 -4.34
C VAL A 207 -2.71 11.33 -3.13
N LEU A 208 -1.98 12.43 -3.23
CA LEU A 208 -1.87 13.44 -2.16
C LEU A 208 -1.39 12.89 -0.81
N ASN A 209 -0.68 11.75 -0.78
CA ASN A 209 0.00 11.33 0.43
C ASN A 209 1.39 11.97 0.49
N TYR A 210 1.89 12.33 1.69
CA TYR A 210 3.29 12.76 1.84
C TYR A 210 4.22 11.64 1.38
N ILE A 211 3.98 10.46 1.94
CA ILE A 211 4.68 9.23 1.61
C ILE A 211 3.62 8.19 1.27
N ASN A 212 3.61 7.71 0.02
CA ASN A 212 2.61 6.71 -0.38
C ASN A 212 2.85 5.39 0.37
N ILE A 213 4.08 4.87 0.32
CA ILE A 213 4.46 3.63 1.01
C ILE A 213 5.75 3.85 1.79
N TYR A 214 5.69 3.63 3.11
CA TYR A 214 6.83 3.68 4.01
C TYR A 214 7.11 2.29 4.59
N MET A 215 8.33 1.79 4.38
CA MET A 215 8.81 0.52 4.92
C MET A 215 10.18 0.70 5.52
N GLN A 216 10.29 0.40 6.81
CA GLN A 216 11.57 0.40 7.49
C GLN A 216 11.74 -0.85 8.35
N SER A 217 12.88 -1.53 8.20
CA SER A 217 13.36 -2.51 9.17
C SER A 217 14.44 -1.88 10.06
N ALA A 218 14.57 -2.36 11.29
CA ALA A 218 15.69 -1.99 12.15
C ALA A 218 17.02 -2.42 11.49
N PRO A 219 18.08 -1.61 11.59
CA PRO A 219 19.42 -2.12 11.37
C PRO A 219 19.75 -3.15 12.47
N ASP A 220 20.22 -4.34 12.08
CA ASP A 220 20.96 -5.26 12.94
C ASP A 220 20.23 -5.91 14.14
N ALA A 221 18.90 -6.11 14.07
CA ALA A 221 18.21 -6.90 15.08
C ALA A 221 18.56 -8.40 14.97
N ALA A 222 18.80 -9.05 16.12
CA ALA A 222 19.19 -10.46 16.24
C ALA A 222 18.17 -11.48 15.69
N TRP A 223 16.98 -11.02 15.30
CA TRP A 223 15.93 -11.81 14.67
C TRP A 223 15.55 -11.16 13.33
N PRO A 224 15.25 -11.95 12.28
CA PRO A 224 14.86 -11.41 10.99
C PRO A 224 13.54 -10.64 11.14
N LYS A 225 13.62 -9.31 11.20
CA LYS A 225 12.50 -8.38 11.12
C LYS A 225 12.21 -8.14 9.63
N VAL A 226 11.68 -9.17 9.00
CA VAL A 226 11.60 -9.27 7.54
C VAL A 226 10.36 -8.58 6.98
N ILE A 227 10.59 -7.68 6.02
CA ILE A 227 9.56 -7.14 5.13
C ILE A 227 9.86 -7.73 3.76
N VAL A 228 9.26 -8.88 3.46
CA VAL A 228 9.71 -9.73 2.34
C VAL A 228 8.61 -10.27 1.46
N ASN A 229 8.93 -10.43 0.16
CA ASN A 229 8.08 -11.11 -0.80
C ASN A 229 6.66 -10.53 -0.93
N ASN A 230 6.46 -9.26 -0.55
CA ASN A 230 5.16 -8.61 -0.74
C ASN A 230 5.03 -8.12 -2.19
N LEU A 231 3.82 -8.20 -2.73
CA LEU A 231 3.45 -7.65 -4.03
C LEU A 231 2.59 -6.41 -3.85
N PHE A 232 3.05 -5.28 -4.37
CA PHE A 232 2.27 -4.05 -4.51
C PHE A 232 1.92 -3.87 -5.98
N ASP A 233 0.63 -3.89 -6.28
CA ASP A 233 0.08 -3.75 -7.64
C ASP A 233 -0.78 -2.48 -7.67
N ILE A 234 -0.22 -1.40 -8.22
CA ILE A 234 -0.76 -0.04 -8.10
C ILE A 234 -1.12 0.47 -9.49
N VAL A 235 -2.41 0.71 -9.74
CA VAL A 235 -2.87 1.18 -11.07
C VAL A 235 -2.39 2.61 -11.33
N CYS A 236 -2.52 3.51 -10.35
CA CYS A 236 -2.01 4.88 -10.48
C CYS A 236 -1.42 5.38 -9.16
N MET A 237 -0.30 6.08 -9.24
CA MET A 237 0.33 6.72 -8.09
C MET A 237 0.71 8.15 -8.44
N GLU A 238 0.15 9.10 -7.70
CA GLU A 238 0.52 10.51 -7.78
C GLU A 238 1.35 10.88 -6.55
N LEU A 239 2.45 11.60 -6.78
CA LEU A 239 3.19 12.23 -5.71
C LEU A 239 2.57 13.59 -5.45
N HIS A 240 2.44 13.93 -4.18
CA HIS A 240 2.13 15.29 -3.83
C HIS A 240 3.27 16.22 -4.31
N GLN A 241 2.94 17.50 -4.56
CA GLN A 241 3.85 18.42 -5.25
C GLN A 241 4.81 19.17 -4.32
N GLN A 242 4.94 18.76 -3.06
CA GLN A 242 5.80 19.42 -2.07
C GLN A 242 7.20 18.80 -2.03
N ASP A 243 8.17 19.60 -1.57
CA ASP A 243 9.51 19.13 -1.28
C ASP A 243 9.47 18.08 -0.17
N GLY A 244 10.13 16.93 -0.39
CA GLY A 244 10.20 15.83 0.58
C GLY A 244 9.14 14.72 0.39
N ASP A 245 8.14 14.95 -0.47
CA ASP A 245 7.17 13.91 -0.81
C ASP A 245 7.87 12.68 -1.42
N THR A 246 7.45 11.47 -1.06
CA THR A 246 8.10 10.24 -1.52
C THR A 246 7.08 9.18 -1.95
N GLY A 247 7.24 8.59 -3.12
CA GLY A 247 6.40 7.46 -3.54
C GLY A 247 6.65 6.24 -2.65
N PHE A 248 7.85 5.70 -2.75
CA PHE A 248 8.29 4.56 -1.95
C PHE A 248 9.49 4.95 -1.10
N TYR A 249 9.36 4.83 0.22
CA TYR A 249 10.47 4.94 1.15
C TYR A 249 10.77 3.54 1.71
N LEU A 250 11.92 2.98 1.36
CA LEU A 250 12.38 1.67 1.80
C LEU A 250 13.68 1.81 2.58
N ALA A 251 13.74 1.31 3.82
CA ALA A 251 14.94 1.39 4.64
C ALA A 251 15.22 0.10 5.42
N GLY A 252 16.49 -0.30 5.47
CA GLY A 252 16.99 -1.45 6.22
C GLY A 252 17.14 -2.73 5.38
N SER A 253 18.15 -3.54 5.74
CA SER A 253 18.59 -4.73 5.00
C SER A 253 17.56 -5.85 4.92
N GLN A 254 16.52 -5.78 5.74
CA GLN A 254 15.47 -6.79 5.80
C GLN A 254 14.21 -6.38 5.03
N VAL A 255 14.19 -5.19 4.41
CA VAL A 255 13.25 -4.83 3.34
C VAL A 255 13.76 -5.43 2.04
N SER A 256 13.31 -6.64 1.70
CA SER A 256 13.87 -7.36 0.55
C SER A 256 12.90 -8.27 -0.19
N GLY A 257 13.13 -8.52 -1.49
CA GLY A 257 12.29 -9.43 -2.27
C GLY A 257 10.87 -8.92 -2.56
N ASN A 258 10.56 -7.66 -2.23
CA ASN A 258 9.25 -7.09 -2.53
C ASN A 258 9.17 -6.70 -4.01
N VAL A 259 7.96 -6.75 -4.59
CA VAL A 259 7.69 -6.35 -5.97
C VAL A 259 6.71 -5.19 -5.97
N PHE A 260 7.09 -4.08 -6.59
CA PHE A 260 6.28 -2.87 -6.72
C PHE A 260 5.95 -2.64 -8.20
N LYS A 261 4.67 -2.75 -8.56
CA LYS A 261 4.17 -2.49 -9.91
C LYS A 261 3.37 -1.21 -9.89
N VAL A 262 3.74 -0.26 -10.75
CA VAL A 262 2.99 0.98 -10.96
C VAL A 262 2.67 1.13 -12.44
N HIS A 263 1.40 1.07 -12.79
CA HIS A 263 0.95 1.08 -14.19
C HIS A 263 0.72 2.48 -14.76
N GLY A 264 0.41 3.46 -13.89
CA GLY A 264 -0.02 4.81 -14.25
C GLY A 264 1.00 5.90 -13.91
N SER A 265 0.69 7.11 -14.39
CA SER A 265 1.56 8.29 -14.34
C SER A 265 1.97 8.71 -12.93
N PHE A 266 3.27 8.90 -12.72
CA PHE A 266 3.82 9.72 -11.63
C PHE A 266 3.73 11.20 -12.02
N VAL A 267 2.67 11.89 -11.62
CA VAL A 267 2.66 13.36 -11.70
C VAL A 267 3.50 13.87 -10.52
N THR A 268 4.52 14.69 -10.78
CA THR A 268 5.47 15.12 -9.74
C THR A 268 5.50 16.63 -9.56
N GLY A 269 5.54 17.07 -8.30
CA GLY A 269 6.21 18.31 -7.91
C GLY A 269 7.71 18.06 -7.82
N THR A 270 8.35 18.25 -6.67
CA THR A 270 9.81 18.11 -6.45
C THR A 270 10.24 16.86 -5.67
N GLY A 271 9.31 16.13 -5.04
CA GLY A 271 9.57 14.91 -4.24
C GLY A 271 10.00 13.65 -5.03
N TYR A 272 10.59 12.66 -4.34
CA TYR A 272 11.23 11.46 -4.90
C TYR A 272 10.25 10.33 -5.26
N ALA A 273 10.50 9.61 -6.36
CA ALA A 273 9.69 8.44 -6.71
C ALA A 273 10.00 7.25 -5.78
N VAL A 274 11.28 6.95 -5.61
CA VAL A 274 11.77 5.89 -4.72
C VAL A 274 13.00 6.38 -3.96
N VAL A 275 12.99 6.17 -2.65
CA VAL A 275 14.11 6.34 -1.75
C VAL A 275 14.41 5.00 -1.10
N GLY A 276 15.64 4.50 -1.25
CA GLY A 276 16.05 3.19 -0.74
C GLY A 276 17.37 3.24 0.02
N TYR A 277 17.33 3.02 1.34
CA TYR A 277 18.51 2.98 2.22
C TYR A 277 18.75 1.56 2.75
N SER A 278 19.81 0.90 2.30
CA SER A 278 20.13 -0.49 2.65
C SER A 278 19.03 -1.52 2.35
N ALA A 279 17.96 -1.16 1.64
CA ALA A 279 16.98 -2.12 1.15
C ALA A 279 17.56 -2.87 -0.06
N HIS A 280 17.38 -4.18 -0.15
CA HIS A 280 18.03 -5.01 -1.18
C HIS A 280 17.06 -5.96 -1.88
N ASN A 281 17.33 -6.32 -3.13
CA ASN A 281 16.55 -7.31 -3.89
C ASN A 281 15.06 -6.97 -4.05
N ASN A 282 14.66 -5.71 -3.92
CA ASN A 282 13.30 -5.30 -4.28
C ASN A 282 13.23 -5.08 -5.80
N ARG A 283 12.11 -5.46 -6.42
CA ARG A 283 11.83 -5.26 -7.84
C ARG A 283 10.82 -4.13 -8.02
N PHE A 284 11.12 -3.20 -8.91
CA PHE A 284 10.22 -2.13 -9.30
C PHE A 284 9.86 -2.25 -10.78
N GLU A 285 8.59 -2.43 -11.09
CA GLU A 285 7.98 -2.44 -12.43
C GLU A 285 7.20 -1.11 -12.60
N LEU A 286 7.89 -0.06 -13.04
CA LEU A 286 7.33 1.30 -13.06
C LEU A 286 7.06 1.76 -14.49
N SER A 287 5.83 2.19 -14.75
CA SER A 287 5.38 2.77 -16.02
C SER A 287 5.29 4.30 -15.89
N TYR A 288 5.67 5.04 -16.93
CA TYR A 288 5.50 6.51 -17.01
C TYR A 288 6.10 7.31 -15.84
N LEU A 289 7.39 7.10 -15.55
CA LEU A 289 8.13 7.92 -14.59
C LEU A 289 8.76 9.15 -15.27
N PRO A 290 8.57 10.37 -14.74
CA PRO A 290 9.52 11.44 -14.99
C PRO A 290 10.84 11.08 -14.29
N PHE A 291 11.90 10.99 -15.07
CA PHE A 291 13.12 10.28 -14.72
C PHE A 291 13.87 10.90 -13.51
N ASN A 292 13.80 12.18 -13.23
CA ASN A 292 14.78 12.88 -12.37
C ASN A 292 14.89 12.51 -10.86
N LYS A 293 14.25 11.45 -10.32
CA LYS A 293 14.12 11.30 -8.85
C LYS A 293 14.08 9.88 -8.26
N ILE A 294 15.03 9.04 -8.66
CA ILE A 294 15.26 7.74 -8.03
C ILE A 294 16.57 7.82 -7.22
N ALA A 295 16.51 7.67 -5.89
CA ALA A 295 17.68 7.73 -5.00
C ALA A 295 17.80 6.43 -4.17
N ILE A 296 18.63 5.48 -4.62
CA ILE A 296 18.63 4.12 -4.05
C ILE A 296 20.03 3.52 -3.96
N ASP A 297 20.29 2.81 -2.87
CA ASP A 297 21.51 2.04 -2.63
C ASP A 297 21.71 0.83 -3.56
N ALA A 298 22.97 0.37 -3.62
CA ALA A 298 23.42 -0.71 -4.48
C ALA A 298 22.80 -2.08 -4.12
N GLY A 299 21.63 -2.42 -4.69
CA GLY A 299 21.07 -3.78 -4.53
C GLY A 299 19.64 -4.03 -5.02
N ASN A 300 18.86 -3.00 -5.33
CA ASN A 300 17.51 -3.17 -5.87
C ASN A 300 17.52 -3.30 -7.41
N VAL A 301 16.49 -3.97 -7.95
CA VAL A 301 16.29 -4.21 -9.38
C VAL A 301 15.15 -3.30 -9.87
N PHE A 302 15.43 -2.49 -10.88
CA PHE A 302 14.42 -1.73 -11.61
C PHE A 302 14.21 -2.38 -12.96
N ASP A 303 12.95 -2.60 -13.31
CA ASP A 303 12.45 -3.01 -14.59
C ASP A 303 11.50 -1.90 -15.05
N GLN A 304 12.03 -0.93 -15.81
CA GLN A 304 11.28 0.23 -16.23
C GLN A 304 10.95 0.08 -17.70
N ARG A 305 9.66 0.09 -18.05
CA ARG A 305 9.22 0.21 -19.45
C ARG A 305 8.97 1.68 -19.74
N THR A 306 9.86 2.31 -20.51
CA THR A 306 9.65 3.68 -20.97
C THR A 306 9.43 3.72 -22.48
N THR A 307 8.50 4.56 -22.89
CA THR A 307 8.18 4.86 -24.30
C THR A 307 8.65 6.25 -24.72
N GLU A 308 9.28 7.03 -23.83
CA GLU A 308 9.72 8.41 -24.11
C GLU A 308 11.24 8.53 -24.30
N THR A 309 11.61 9.22 -25.38
CA THR A 309 12.94 9.31 -25.99
C THR A 309 13.80 10.48 -25.51
N THR A 310 13.43 11.18 -24.42
CA THR A 310 14.12 12.43 -24.02
C THR A 310 14.79 12.29 -22.66
N TYR A 311 16.10 12.02 -22.65
CA TYR A 311 16.93 11.83 -21.45
C TYR A 311 17.65 13.12 -21.04
N SER A 312 17.53 13.54 -19.77
CA SER A 312 18.41 14.56 -19.16
C SER A 312 19.45 13.89 -18.23
N ALA A 313 20.68 14.39 -18.27
CA ALA A 313 21.92 13.72 -17.86
C ALA A 313 22.17 13.52 -16.34
N ASP A 314 21.26 13.86 -15.44
CA ASP A 314 21.50 13.83 -13.99
C ASP A 314 21.01 12.53 -13.33
N PHE A 315 21.53 11.39 -13.79
CA PHE A 315 21.17 10.08 -13.24
C PHE A 315 22.32 9.39 -12.55
N ALA A 316 22.13 9.10 -11.27
CA ALA A 316 23.01 8.23 -10.50
C ALA A 316 22.23 6.97 -10.07
N ILE A 317 22.06 6.01 -11.00
CA ILE A 317 21.51 4.68 -10.67
C ILE A 317 22.62 3.88 -9.96
N TYR A 318 22.66 3.94 -8.63
CA TYR A 318 23.63 3.18 -7.85
C TYR A 318 23.25 1.67 -7.67
N GLY A 319 22.09 1.20 -8.13
CA GLY A 319 21.57 -0.19 -7.95
C GLY A 319 21.66 -1.16 -9.15
N ARG A 320 21.62 -2.49 -8.90
CA ARG A 320 21.62 -3.60 -9.90
C ARG A 320 20.34 -3.67 -10.76
N ALA A 321 19.89 -2.55 -11.29
CA ALA A 321 18.82 -2.51 -12.26
C ALA A 321 19.29 -3.14 -13.59
N ARG A 322 18.42 -3.92 -14.24
CA ARG A 322 18.54 -4.19 -15.67
C ARG A 322 17.61 -3.22 -16.37
N SER A 323 18.15 -2.28 -17.13
CA SER A 323 17.33 -1.36 -17.89
C SER A 323 16.91 -2.01 -19.21
N GLU A 324 15.60 -1.98 -19.50
CA GLU A 324 15.08 -2.22 -20.84
C GLU A 324 14.65 -0.88 -21.43
N VAL A 325 15.26 -0.46 -22.52
CA VAL A 325 14.92 0.78 -23.21
C VAL A 325 14.54 0.49 -24.65
N MET A 326 13.86 1.44 -25.29
CA MET A 326 13.51 1.38 -26.71
C MET A 326 14.21 2.52 -27.44
N ASP A 327 15.04 2.22 -28.43
CA ASP A 327 15.71 3.23 -29.26
C ASP A 327 15.90 2.70 -30.70
N SER A 328 16.15 3.59 -31.64
CA SER A 328 16.42 3.28 -33.05
C SER A 328 17.89 2.93 -33.32
N ALA A 329 18.77 3.11 -32.33
CA ALA A 329 20.19 2.79 -32.38
C ALA A 329 20.69 2.28 -31.01
N ALA A 330 21.86 1.63 -30.99
CA ALA A 330 22.50 1.25 -29.73
C ALA A 330 22.81 2.51 -28.90
N PRO A 331 22.46 2.57 -27.59
CA PRO A 331 22.67 3.75 -26.80
C PRO A 331 24.15 4.15 -26.68
N THR A 332 24.44 5.41 -26.99
CA THR A 332 25.80 5.99 -26.95
C THR A 332 26.00 6.96 -25.78
N VAL A 333 24.93 7.25 -25.06
CA VAL A 333 24.90 8.10 -23.87
C VAL A 333 24.28 7.31 -22.72
N ALA A 334 24.54 7.73 -21.48
CA ALA A 334 24.20 7.03 -20.23
C ALA A 334 25.12 5.86 -19.83
N TYR A 335 25.08 5.53 -18.53
CA TYR A 335 25.84 4.46 -17.91
C TYR A 335 25.04 3.16 -17.96
N TRP A 336 25.57 2.14 -18.63
CA TRP A 336 24.91 0.85 -18.84
C TRP A 336 25.61 -0.25 -18.05
N ARG A 337 24.88 -1.31 -17.73
CA ARG A 337 25.38 -2.49 -17.02
C ARG A 337 25.29 -3.73 -17.90
N ILE A 338 26.17 -4.70 -17.68
CA ILE A 338 26.13 -5.97 -18.40
C ILE A 338 24.74 -6.61 -18.26
N GLY A 339 24.09 -6.88 -19.39
CA GLY A 339 22.76 -7.48 -19.46
C GLY A 339 21.60 -6.50 -19.62
N ASP A 340 21.84 -5.18 -19.62
CA ASP A 340 20.83 -4.19 -20.03
C ASP A 340 20.45 -4.41 -21.50
N ILE A 341 19.19 -4.16 -21.83
CA ILE A 341 18.63 -4.41 -23.17
C ILE A 341 18.14 -3.09 -23.77
N CYS A 342 18.52 -2.83 -25.01
CA CYS A 342 17.89 -1.81 -25.83
C CYS A 342 17.15 -2.49 -26.98
N TRP A 343 15.83 -2.48 -26.94
CA TRP A 343 14.98 -2.97 -28.02
C TRP A 343 15.06 -2.02 -29.22
N ASN A 344 15.35 -2.55 -30.41
CA ASN A 344 15.44 -1.75 -31.61
C ASN A 344 14.04 -1.39 -32.11
N THR A 345 13.67 -0.11 -32.02
CA THR A 345 12.41 0.42 -32.55
C THR A 345 12.37 0.50 -34.08
N ASN A 346 13.53 0.37 -34.74
CA ASN A 346 13.67 0.31 -36.19
C ASN A 346 14.41 -0.98 -36.63
N PRO A 347 13.77 -2.15 -36.56
CA PRO A 347 14.40 -3.43 -36.90
C PRO A 347 14.71 -3.61 -38.39
N ALA A 348 14.45 -2.61 -39.25
CA ALA A 348 14.78 -2.65 -40.67
C ALA A 348 16.28 -2.84 -40.94
N SER A 349 17.14 -2.59 -39.95
CA SER A 349 18.58 -2.88 -39.98
C SER A 349 18.94 -4.37 -39.79
N GLY A 350 17.96 -5.24 -39.56
CA GLY A 350 18.17 -6.65 -39.22
C GLY A 350 18.50 -6.90 -37.74
N VAL A 351 18.61 -5.83 -36.93
CA VAL A 351 18.87 -5.92 -35.49
C VAL A 351 17.55 -5.92 -34.72
N LEU A 352 17.33 -6.93 -33.88
CA LEU A 352 16.19 -7.01 -32.97
C LEU A 352 16.41 -6.16 -31.71
N LEU A 353 17.58 -6.31 -31.09
CA LEU A 353 17.93 -5.62 -29.85
C LEU A 353 19.45 -5.58 -29.66
N TRP A 354 19.88 -4.71 -28.75
CA TRP A 354 21.25 -4.67 -28.24
C TRP A 354 21.28 -5.09 -26.77
N VAL A 355 22.32 -5.83 -26.36
CA VAL A 355 22.56 -6.23 -24.96
C VAL A 355 23.89 -5.67 -24.49
N ALA A 356 23.92 -4.91 -23.40
CA ALA A 356 25.16 -4.39 -22.86
C ALA A 356 26.08 -5.52 -22.38
N ARG A 357 27.35 -5.47 -22.77
CA ARG A 357 28.41 -6.46 -22.51
C ARG A 357 29.48 -5.97 -21.56
N ALA A 358 29.51 -4.67 -21.27
CA ALA A 358 30.41 -4.07 -20.28
C ALA A 358 29.68 -3.01 -19.47
N ASN A 359 30.12 -2.82 -18.22
CA ASN A 359 29.66 -1.70 -17.41
C ASN A 359 30.34 -0.40 -17.89
N GLY A 360 29.62 0.70 -18.00
CA GLY A 360 30.21 2.01 -18.28
C GLY A 360 29.37 2.91 -19.18
N VAL A 361 29.88 4.12 -19.43
CA VAL A 361 29.22 5.10 -20.30
C VAL A 361 29.47 4.75 -21.77
N GLY A 362 28.38 4.50 -22.51
CA GLY A 362 28.17 4.94 -23.89
C GLY A 362 29.11 4.58 -25.04
N ALA A 363 30.10 3.68 -24.92
CA ALA A 363 30.81 3.23 -26.12
C ALA A 363 29.98 2.17 -26.87
N ALA A 364 29.68 2.37 -28.16
CA ALA A 364 28.98 1.38 -29.01
C ALA A 364 29.63 -0.03 -28.96
N ALA A 365 30.95 -0.09 -28.73
CA ALA A 365 31.70 -1.33 -28.54
C ALA A 365 31.23 -2.17 -27.33
N ASN A 366 30.54 -1.56 -26.37
CA ASN A 366 30.04 -2.23 -25.18
C ASN A 366 28.72 -2.96 -25.42
N TRP A 367 28.14 -2.93 -26.62
CA TRP A 367 26.86 -3.57 -26.92
C TRP A 367 27.05 -4.82 -27.79
N GLY A 368 26.42 -5.92 -27.39
CA GLY A 368 26.17 -7.10 -28.22
C GLY A 368 24.92 -6.87 -29.05
N THR A 369 24.87 -7.42 -30.25
CA THR A 369 23.74 -7.27 -31.18
C THR A 369 23.02 -8.61 -31.31
N VAL A 370 21.70 -8.60 -31.23
CA VAL A 370 20.84 -9.75 -31.52
C VAL A 370 20.09 -9.44 -32.81
N ASN A 371 20.24 -10.29 -33.82
CA ASN A 371 19.63 -10.08 -35.14
C ASN A 371 18.31 -10.85 -35.30
N ILE A 372 17.46 -10.38 -36.20
CA ILE A 372 16.29 -11.11 -36.69
C ILE A 372 16.78 -12.01 -37.82
N ASN A 373 16.72 -13.33 -37.63
CA ASN A 373 17.08 -14.31 -38.67
C ASN A 373 15.97 -14.49 -39.70
#